data_AF-A0A8N5I1F0-F1
#
_entry.id   AF-A0A8N5I1F0-F1
#
_cell.length_a   1.000
_cell.length_b   1.000
_cell.length_c   1.000
_cell.angle_alpha   90.00
_cell.angle_beta   90.00
_cell.angle_gamma   90.00
#
_symmetry.space_group_name_H-M   'P 1'
#
loop_
_entity.id
_entity.type
_entity.pdbx_description
1 polymer ?
#
loop_
_entity_poly.entity_id
_entity_poly.type
_entity_poly.pdbx_seq_one_letter_code
_entity_poly.pdbx_strand_id
1 'polypeptide(L)'
;MQVFRVEVLCNGRRHTVTKRYSEFQALHKRIKKSCKVPDFPPRHVPNWMPKALEQRRQALELYLQGVLYHNEELPQDILDFLKVRWCQQSPKGSSPPSTRLLPPQRPIVGFCSDPYVRPHGPELLPNAVLSGVLQGLYLPLSHVPAWQHPQPLE
;
A
#
# COMPACT_ATOMS: atom_id res chain seq x y z
N MET A 1 -6.68 32.43 -12.16
CA MET A 1 -6.94 31.57 -10.99
C MET A 1 -5.65 30.83 -10.67
N GLN A 2 -5.06 31.04 -9.49
CA GLN A 2 -3.81 30.37 -9.13
C GLN A 2 -4.08 29.05 -8.40
N VAL A 3 -3.35 28.01 -8.81
CA VAL A 3 -3.46 26.66 -8.28
C VAL A 3 -2.12 26.27 -7.69
N PHE A 4 -2.14 25.70 -6.49
CA PHE A 4 -0.96 25.21 -5.78
C PHE A 4 -0.89 23.69 -5.91
N ARG A 5 0.29 23.17 -6.27
CA ARG A 5 0.56 21.73 -6.21
C ARG A 5 1.06 21.40 -4.81
N VAL A 6 0.37 20.50 -4.13
CA VAL A 6 0.74 19.97 -2.82
C VAL A 6 1.19 18.53 -3.04
N GLU A 7 2.43 18.23 -2.65
CA GLU A 7 2.93 16.87 -2.62
C GLU A 7 2.80 16.31 -1.21
N VAL A 8 2.20 15.15 -1.10
CA VAL A 8 1.91 14.47 0.17
C VAL A 8 2.57 13.11 0.14
N LEU A 9 3.39 12.82 1.14
CA LEU A 9 3.97 11.50 1.34
C LEU A 9 3.16 10.77 2.42
N CYS A 10 2.49 9.69 2.04
CA CYS A 10 1.71 8.88 2.97
C CYS A 10 2.04 7.41 2.74
N ASN A 11 2.40 6.68 3.80
CA ASN A 11 2.73 5.25 3.75
C ASN A 11 3.81 4.90 2.69
N GLY A 12 4.81 5.76 2.54
CA GLY A 12 5.86 5.60 1.52
C GLY A 12 5.42 5.89 0.08
N ARG A 13 4.16 6.26 -0.15
CA ARG A 13 3.62 6.63 -1.47
C ARG A 13 3.50 8.14 -1.58
N ARG A 14 4.00 8.70 -2.68
CA ARG A 14 3.88 10.13 -3.00
C ARG A 14 2.61 10.38 -3.81
N HIS A 15 1.80 11.32 -3.35
CA HIS A 15 0.58 11.80 -4.00
C HIS A 15 0.71 13.28 -4.29
N THR A 16 0.25 13.72 -5.47
CA THR A 16 0.21 15.14 -5.81
C THR A 16 -1.23 15.57 -5.96
N VAL A 17 -1.63 16.62 -5.24
CA VAL A 17 -2.96 17.24 -5.35
C VAL A 17 -2.83 18.70 -5.70
N THR A 18 -3.72 19.17 -6.57
CA THR A 18 -3.81 20.58 -6.98
C THR A 18 -4.95 21.25 -6.24
N LYS A 19 -4.67 22.37 -5.56
CA LYS A 19 -5.64 23.10 -4.73
C LYS A 19 -5.59 24.60 -4.95
N ARG A 20 -6.74 25.25 -4.96
CA ARG A 20 -6.88 26.72 -4.98
C ARG A 20 -6.80 27.29 -3.57
N TYR A 21 -6.36 28.54 -3.45
CA TYR A 21 -6.29 29.24 -2.14
C TYR A 21 -7.61 29.21 -1.36
N SER A 22 -8.73 29.39 -2.06
CA SER A 22 -10.07 29.33 -1.45
C SER A 22 -10.38 27.95 -0.83
N GLU A 23 -9.83 26.88 -1.38
CA GLU A 23 -9.99 25.54 -0.82
C GLU A 23 -9.21 25.39 0.50
N PHE A 24 -8.01 25.98 0.60
CA PHE A 24 -7.27 26.02 1.88
C PHE A 24 -8.02 26.83 2.94
N GLN A 25 -8.62 27.95 2.56
CA GLN A 25 -9.45 28.74 3.47
C GLN A 25 -10.69 27.96 3.93
N ALA A 26 -11.36 27.25 3.01
CA ALA A 26 -12.49 26.41 3.34
C ALA A 26 -12.08 25.27 4.29
N LEU A 27 -10.95 24.61 4.04
CA LEU A 27 -10.39 23.60 4.93
C LEU A 27 -10.16 24.18 6.33
N HIS A 28 -9.44 25.30 6.44
CA HIS A 28 -9.13 25.96 7.71
C HIS A 28 -10.40 26.21 8.54
N LYS A 29 -11.46 26.73 7.91
CA LYS A 29 -12.75 26.96 8.59
C LYS A 29 -13.38 25.68 9.14
N ARG A 30 -13.24 24.54 8.46
CA ARG A 30 -13.76 23.24 8.92
C ARG A 30 -12.92 22.71 10.08
N ILE A 31 -11.60 22.67 9.93
CA ILE A 31 -10.70 22.01 10.89
C ILE A 31 -10.40 22.84 12.13
N LYS A 32 -10.58 24.17 12.09
CA LYS A 32 -10.38 25.07 13.25
C LYS A 32 -11.25 24.69 14.46
N LYS A 33 -12.37 24.01 14.22
CA LYS A 33 -13.28 23.53 15.27
C LYS A 33 -12.90 22.16 15.82
N SER A 34 -12.26 21.31 15.01
CA SER A 34 -12.05 19.90 15.32
C SER A 34 -10.66 19.62 15.89
N CYS A 35 -9.67 20.47 15.62
CA CYS A 35 -8.25 20.19 15.89
C CYS A 35 -7.46 21.44 16.28
N LYS A 36 -6.23 21.23 16.76
CA LYS A 36 -5.28 22.32 17.02
C LYS A 36 -4.73 22.82 15.68
N VAL A 37 -5.20 23.98 15.25
CA VAL A 37 -4.85 24.55 13.95
C VAL A 37 -3.97 25.79 14.16
N PRO A 38 -2.77 25.85 13.57
CA PRO A 38 -1.93 27.05 13.61
C PRO A 38 -2.60 28.21 12.86
N ASP A 39 -2.11 29.43 13.09
CA ASP A 39 -2.68 30.61 12.45
C ASP A 39 -2.62 30.55 10.92
N PHE A 40 -3.73 30.90 10.29
CA PHE A 40 -3.85 30.82 8.84
C PHE A 40 -3.10 31.98 8.17
N PRO A 41 -2.28 31.73 7.14
CA PRO A 41 -1.48 32.77 6.53
C PRO A 41 -2.37 33.85 5.87
N PRO A 42 -2.16 35.14 6.21
CA PRO A 42 -3.00 36.22 5.72
C PRO A 42 -2.88 36.39 4.20
N ARG A 43 -3.99 36.83 3.59
CA ARG A 43 -4.16 36.92 2.13
C ARG A 43 -3.25 37.98 1.48
N HIS A 44 -2.72 38.92 2.25
CA HIS A 44 -2.09 40.15 1.75
C HIS A 44 -0.66 39.91 1.24
N VAL A 45 -0.57 39.22 0.12
CA VAL A 45 0.62 39.19 -0.72
C VAL A 45 0.19 39.62 -2.12
N PRO A 46 0.79 40.69 -2.69
CA PRO A 46 0.40 41.20 -4.00
C PRO A 46 0.56 40.11 -5.06
N ASN A 47 -0.55 39.72 -5.70
CA ASN A 47 -0.63 38.55 -6.58
C ASN A 47 0.17 38.70 -7.90
N TRP A 48 0.65 39.90 -8.21
CA TRP A 48 1.38 40.23 -9.43
C TRP A 48 2.89 39.97 -9.31
N MET A 49 3.42 39.83 -8.09
CA MET A 49 4.84 39.63 -7.85
C MET A 49 5.15 38.13 -7.75
N PRO A 50 6.03 37.54 -8.60
CA PRO A 50 6.35 36.11 -8.53
C PRO A 50 6.87 35.70 -7.14
N LYS A 51 7.66 36.57 -6.51
CA LYS A 51 8.14 36.38 -5.12
C LYS A 51 7.00 36.32 -4.11
N ALA A 52 5.95 37.12 -4.28
CA ALA A 52 4.77 37.09 -3.40
C ALA A 52 3.98 35.78 -3.52
N LEU A 53 3.94 35.19 -4.72
CA LEU A 53 3.28 33.91 -4.96
C LEU A 53 4.04 32.76 -4.33
N GLU A 54 5.37 32.79 -4.42
CA GLU A 54 6.22 31.80 -3.77
C GLU A 54 6.18 31.92 -2.24
N GLN A 55 6.15 33.15 -1.72
CA GLN A 55 5.91 33.40 -0.29
C GLN A 55 4.55 32.82 0.16
N ARG A 56 3.50 33.02 -0.64
CA ARG A 56 2.19 32.40 -0.37
C ARG A 56 2.26 30.88 -0.42
N ARG A 57 3.02 30.29 -1.36
CA ARG A 57 3.23 28.83 -1.44
C ARG A 57 3.89 28.32 -0.17
N GLN A 58 4.98 28.94 0.26
CA GLN A 58 5.71 28.59 1.49
C GLN A 58 4.85 28.76 2.73
N ALA A 59 4.06 29.83 2.84
CA ALA A 59 3.19 30.06 3.97
C ALA A 59 2.06 29.01 4.07
N LEU A 60 1.49 28.59 2.93
CA LEU A 60 0.52 27.49 2.88
C LEU A 60 1.14 26.14 3.23
N GLU A 61 2.39 25.91 2.80
CA GLU A 61 3.16 24.71 3.14
C GLU A 61 3.44 24.63 4.64
N LEU A 62 3.96 25.70 5.24
CA LEU A 62 4.20 25.80 6.68
C LEU A 62 2.90 25.62 7.48
N TYR A 63 1.79 26.20 7.02
CA TYR A 63 0.48 26.01 7.63
C TYR A 63 0.08 24.54 7.64
N LEU A 64 0.16 23.86 6.48
CA LEU A 64 -0.20 22.44 6.38
C LEU A 64 0.74 21.56 7.22
N GLN A 65 2.05 21.81 7.17
CA GLN A 65 3.04 21.13 8.00
C GLN A 65 2.76 21.33 9.49
N GLY A 66 2.41 22.54 9.93
CA GLY A 66 2.06 22.81 11.32
C GLY A 66 0.78 22.08 11.75
N VAL A 67 -0.24 22.03 10.89
CA VAL A 67 -1.45 21.22 11.16
C VAL A 67 -1.07 19.75 11.30
N LEU A 68 -0.22 19.20 10.43
CA LEU A 68 0.20 17.80 10.50
C LEU A 68 1.08 17.50 11.72
N TYR A 69 1.90 18.45 12.15
CA TYR A 69 2.81 18.28 13.28
C TYR A 69 2.10 18.34 14.64
N HIS A 70 1.09 19.21 14.78
CA HIS A 70 0.39 19.41 16.05
C HIS A 70 -0.74 18.41 16.31
N ASN A 71 -1.17 17.65 15.30
CA ASN A 71 -2.29 16.73 15.42
C ASN A 71 -1.82 15.30 15.13
N GLU A 72 -1.77 14.46 16.16
CA GLU A 72 -1.49 13.03 16.04
C GLU A 72 -2.61 12.31 15.25
N GLU A 73 -3.85 12.77 15.41
CA GLU A 73 -5.02 12.29 14.67
C GLU A 73 -5.54 13.38 13.72
N LEU A 74 -5.56 13.07 12.43
CA LEU A 74 -6.03 14.00 11.40
C LEU A 74 -7.52 13.80 11.11
N PRO A 75 -8.36 14.85 11.17
CA PRO A 75 -9.76 14.75 10.83
C PRO A 75 -9.95 14.42 9.35
N GLN A 76 -11.06 13.75 9.04
CA GLN A 76 -11.41 13.32 7.68
C GLN A 76 -11.40 14.48 6.67
N ASP A 77 -11.72 15.70 7.10
CA ASP A 77 -11.64 16.90 6.27
C ASP A 77 -10.26 17.17 5.68
N ILE A 78 -9.18 16.91 6.44
CA ILE A 78 -7.80 17.07 5.96
C ILE A 78 -7.47 15.96 4.98
N LEU A 79 -7.87 14.74 5.30
CA LEU A 79 -7.61 13.57 4.48
C LEU A 79 -8.30 13.68 3.11
N ASP A 80 -9.57 14.08 3.10
CA ASP A 80 -10.34 14.35 1.88
C ASP A 80 -9.72 15.50 1.08
N PHE A 81 -9.30 16.56 1.77
CA PHE A 81 -8.58 17.66 1.13
C PHE A 81 -7.28 17.18 0.46
N LEU A 82 -6.50 16.32 1.12
CA LEU A 82 -5.27 15.74 0.58
C LEU A 82 -5.53 14.55 -0.36
N LYS A 83 -6.79 14.12 -0.52
CA LYS A 83 -7.21 12.91 -1.23
C LYS A 83 -6.46 11.65 -0.77
N VAL A 84 -6.11 11.60 0.50
CA VAL A 84 -5.46 10.45 1.12
C VAL A 84 -6.51 9.58 1.78
N ARG A 85 -6.53 8.29 1.46
CA ARG A 85 -7.40 7.33 2.16
C ARG A 85 -6.78 7.00 3.52
N TRP A 86 -7.56 7.11 4.59
CA TRP A 86 -7.16 6.61 5.90
C TRP A 86 -6.93 5.10 5.80
N CYS A 87 -5.68 4.68 5.88
CA CYS A 87 -5.37 3.29 6.18
C CYS A 87 -5.57 3.17 7.69
N GLN A 88 -6.65 2.50 8.12
CA GLN A 88 -6.94 2.25 9.53
C GLN A 88 -5.65 1.80 10.22
N GLN A 89 -5.15 2.60 11.17
CA GLN A 89 -4.15 2.14 12.10
C GLN A 89 -4.71 0.88 12.74
N SER A 90 -4.00 -0.24 12.60
CA SER A 90 -4.46 -1.56 13.03
C SER A 90 -4.94 -1.50 14.49
N PRO A 91 -6.13 -2.01 14.82
CA PRO A 91 -6.48 -2.27 16.21
C PRO A 91 -5.48 -3.26 16.77
N LYS A 92 -4.68 -2.82 17.74
CA LYS A 92 -3.83 -3.67 18.55
C LYS A 92 -4.75 -4.53 19.43
N GLY A 93 -4.91 -5.79 19.04
CA GLY A 93 -5.19 -6.93 19.93
C GLY A 93 -6.62 -7.14 20.42
N SER A 94 -7.34 -8.07 19.78
CA SER A 94 -7.89 -9.25 20.46
C SER A 94 -8.27 -10.34 19.44
N SER A 95 -7.54 -11.45 19.47
CA SER A 95 -7.99 -12.76 18.95
C SER A 95 -9.01 -13.34 19.96
N PRO A 96 -9.84 -14.38 19.66
CA PRO A 96 -9.44 -15.65 19.02
C PRO A 96 -10.56 -16.28 18.12
N PRO A 97 -10.62 -17.61 17.87
CA PRO A 97 -10.19 -18.22 16.61
C PRO A 97 -11.33 -18.91 15.85
N SER A 98 -11.34 -18.86 14.51
CA SER A 98 -11.89 -19.95 13.68
C SER A 98 -11.51 -19.77 12.22
N THR A 99 -10.52 -20.57 11.81
CA THR A 99 -10.47 -21.34 10.57
C THR A 99 -11.30 -20.81 9.40
N ARG A 100 -10.67 -19.98 8.58
CA ARG A 100 -10.65 -20.18 7.13
C ARG A 100 -9.47 -19.40 6.55
N LEU A 101 -8.40 -20.15 6.29
CA LEU A 101 -7.14 -19.69 5.73
C LEU A 101 -7.37 -19.11 4.32
N LEU A 102 -7.54 -17.80 4.24
CA LEU A 102 -7.25 -17.05 3.02
C LEU A 102 -5.87 -16.40 3.23
N PRO A 103 -4.86 -16.70 2.38
CA PRO A 103 -3.57 -16.08 2.54
C PRO A 103 -3.71 -14.56 2.34
N PRO A 104 -3.10 -13.74 3.22
CA PRO A 104 -3.17 -12.30 3.14
C PRO A 104 -2.51 -11.84 1.85
N GLN A 105 -3.25 -11.15 0.98
CA GLN A 105 -2.70 -10.48 -0.19
C GLN A 105 -1.72 -9.40 0.30
N ARG A 106 -0.44 -9.77 0.39
CA ARG A 106 0.65 -8.83 0.60
C ARG A 106 0.70 -7.88 -0.60
N PRO A 107 0.87 -6.56 -0.43
CA PRO A 107 1.20 -5.69 -1.55
C PRO A 107 2.60 -6.08 -2.02
N ILE A 108 2.66 -6.99 -3.00
CA ILE A 108 3.90 -7.36 -3.68
C ILE A 108 4.14 -6.25 -4.70
N VAL A 109 5.10 -5.36 -4.42
CA VAL A 109 5.80 -4.66 -5.50
C VAL A 109 6.58 -5.75 -6.23
N GLY A 110 5.97 -6.31 -7.26
CA GLY A 110 6.61 -7.20 -8.20
C GLY A 110 7.10 -6.37 -9.37
N PHE A 111 8.40 -6.39 -9.63
CA PHE A 111 8.85 -6.12 -11.00
C PHE A 111 8.21 -7.16 -11.90
N CYS A 112 7.72 -6.77 -13.08
CA CYS A 112 7.18 -7.73 -14.05
C CYS A 112 8.32 -8.65 -14.46
N SER A 113 8.40 -9.85 -13.86
CA SER A 113 9.22 -10.92 -14.40
C SER A 113 8.56 -11.38 -15.69
N ASP A 114 9.30 -11.24 -16.78
CA ASP A 114 8.90 -11.66 -18.11
C ASP A 114 8.50 -13.15 -18.08
N PRO A 115 7.27 -13.50 -18.55
CA PRO A 115 6.77 -14.88 -18.56
C PRO A 115 7.59 -15.85 -19.43
N TYR A 116 8.53 -15.34 -20.25
CA TYR A 116 9.45 -16.15 -21.04
C TYR A 116 10.81 -16.40 -20.35
N VAL A 117 11.02 -15.83 -19.15
CA VAL A 117 12.22 -16.13 -18.36
C VAL A 117 12.01 -17.45 -17.64
N ARG A 118 12.57 -18.49 -18.24
CA ARG A 118 12.59 -19.88 -17.75
C ARG A 118 12.94 -19.92 -16.25
N PRO A 119 12.09 -20.49 -15.38
CA PRO A 119 12.45 -20.71 -14.00
C PRO A 119 13.71 -21.58 -13.92
N HIS A 120 14.77 -21.08 -13.28
CA HIS A 120 15.82 -21.94 -12.76
C HIS A 120 15.29 -22.60 -11.48
N GLY A 121 14.63 -23.73 -11.68
CA GLY A 121 14.25 -24.66 -10.62
C GLY A 121 14.08 -26.05 -11.22
N PRO A 122 14.71 -27.10 -10.65
CA PRO A 122 14.33 -28.47 -10.97
C PRO A 122 12.96 -28.74 -10.34
N GLU A 123 11.89 -28.32 -11.03
CA GLU A 123 10.58 -28.97 -10.99
C GLU A 123 10.77 -30.39 -11.58
N LEU A 124 11.41 -31.26 -10.79
CA LEU A 124 11.49 -32.68 -11.07
C LEU A 124 10.14 -33.27 -10.68
N LEU A 125 9.14 -33.07 -11.55
CA LEU A 125 8.18 -34.14 -11.75
C LEU A 125 9.02 -35.39 -12.05
N PRO A 126 8.87 -36.48 -11.27
CA PRO A 126 9.69 -37.65 -11.45
C PRO A 126 9.53 -38.11 -12.90
N ASN A 127 10.65 -38.31 -13.57
CA ASN A 127 10.69 -38.68 -14.98
C ASN A 127 10.24 -40.15 -15.09
N ALA A 128 8.94 -40.39 -14.90
CA ALA A 128 8.34 -41.70 -14.72
C ALA A 128 8.59 -42.60 -15.94
N VAL A 129 8.72 -42.00 -17.13
CA VAL A 129 9.13 -42.69 -18.36
C VAL A 129 10.55 -43.22 -18.22
N LEU A 130 11.51 -42.38 -17.81
CA LEU A 130 12.89 -42.80 -17.59
C LEU A 130 12.99 -43.86 -16.47
N SER A 131 12.28 -43.66 -15.36
CA SER A 131 12.22 -44.60 -14.25
C SER A 131 11.65 -45.96 -14.67
N GLY A 132 10.56 -45.97 -15.44
CA GLY A 132 9.93 -47.20 -15.95
C GLY A 132 10.82 -47.95 -16.94
N VAL A 133 11.51 -47.23 -17.83
CA VAL A 133 12.46 -47.84 -18.79
C VAL A 133 13.65 -48.46 -18.06
N LEU A 134 14.22 -47.76 -17.08
CA LEU A 134 15.34 -48.31 -16.30
C LEU A 134 14.92 -49.53 -15.49
N GLN A 135 13.71 -49.53 -14.92
CA GLN A 135 13.17 -50.66 -14.17
C GLN A 135 12.88 -51.87 -15.07
N GLY A 136 12.40 -51.66 -16.30
CA GLY A 136 12.10 -52.74 -17.24
C GLY A 136 13.33 -53.34 -17.93
N LEU A 137 14.38 -52.53 -18.16
CA LEU A 137 15.57 -52.98 -18.91
C LEU A 137 16.74 -53.41 -18.02
N TYR A 138 16.81 -52.92 -16.77
CA TYR A 138 18.02 -53.08 -15.94
C TYR A 138 17.78 -53.62 -14.52
N LEU A 139 16.54 -53.73 -14.02
CA LEU A 139 16.28 -54.32 -12.69
C LEU A 139 15.91 -55.81 -12.78
N PRO A 140 16.54 -56.71 -12.00
CA PRO A 140 16.11 -58.10 -11.89
C PRO A 140 14.73 -58.19 -11.22
N LEU A 141 13.89 -59.11 -11.71
CA LEU A 141 12.53 -59.36 -11.22
C LEU A 141 12.53 -60.04 -9.83
N SER A 142 13.10 -59.40 -8.83
CA SER A 142 13.15 -59.90 -7.45
C SER A 142 13.13 -58.77 -6.43
N HIS A 143 12.26 -57.78 -6.62
CA HIS A 143 11.79 -56.93 -5.53
C HIS A 143 10.50 -56.21 -5.95
N VAL A 144 9.35 -56.86 -5.76
CA VAL A 144 8.06 -56.16 -5.74
C VAL A 144 7.76 -55.90 -4.26
N PRO A 145 7.83 -54.66 -3.74
CA PRO A 145 7.17 -54.35 -2.49
C PRO A 145 5.67 -54.44 -2.78
N ALA A 146 5.01 -55.40 -2.14
CA ALA A 146 3.57 -55.56 -2.20
C ALA A 146 2.90 -54.23 -1.84
N TRP A 147 2.12 -53.67 -2.76
CA TRP A 147 1.19 -52.60 -2.44
C TRP A 147 0.17 -53.15 -1.44
N GLN A 148 0.36 -52.83 -0.16
CA GLN A 148 -0.66 -53.07 0.85
C GLN A 148 -1.87 -52.19 0.51
N HIS A 149 -2.93 -52.83 0.03
CA HIS A 149 -4.25 -52.25 -0.07
C HIS A 149 -4.75 -51.84 1.34
N PRO A 150 -5.24 -50.60 1.54
CA PRO A 150 -6.12 -50.30 2.67
C PRO A 150 -7.49 -50.96 2.42
N GLN A 151 -7.97 -51.76 3.35
CA GLN A 151 -9.29 -52.39 3.28
C GLN A 151 -10.42 -51.34 3.41
N PRO A 152 -11.55 -51.50 2.69
CA PRO A 152 -12.73 -50.67 2.89
C PRO A 152 -13.65 -51.20 4.01
N LEU A 153 -14.16 -50.24 4.77
CA LEU A 153 -15.31 -50.20 5.68
C LEU A 153 -16.27 -51.42 5.74
N GLU A 154 -16.45 -51.95 6.95
CA GLU A 154 -17.76 -52.20 7.56
C GLU A 154 -17.82 -51.56 8.95
#